data_AF-A0A2P2D6D4-F1
#
_entry.id   AF-A0A2P2D6D4-F1
#
_cell.length_a   1.000
_cell.length_b   1.000
_cell.length_c   1.000
_cell.angle_alpha   90.00
_cell.angle_beta   90.00
_cell.angle_gamma   90.00
#
_symmetry.space_group_name_H-M   'P 1'
#
loop_
_entity.id
_entity.type
_entity.pdbx_description
1 polymer ?
#
loop_
_entity_poly.entity_id
_entity_poly.type
_entity_poly.pdbx_seq_one_letter_code
_entity_poly.pdbx_strand_id
1 'polypeptide(L)'
;MKSIFEKVNIEEKHFAYASLSRRVYAQFLDFLILCPVLLPQIMVFYYHNKMVYEVFPFYTALHSLLYVGYRFVMHALFGRTLGKAFAGIIVIDSGKRCLGWGRSFIRILPELALSLVTIMSAVYDSRIFLEHQAEMEGLPLAGVHRILNKWNPLDNFTFWDSILYYGISVVYIFFSHKRTALHDLFAGTRVLRYKAE
;
A
#
# COMPACT_ATOMS: atom_id res chain seq x y z
N MET A 1 -24.82 -6.34 12.14
CA MET A 1 -23.43 -6.05 11.68
C MET A 1 -22.60 -5.66 12.90
N LYS A 2 -21.59 -6.44 13.30
CA LYS A 2 -20.69 -6.02 14.39
C LYS A 2 -19.96 -4.75 13.96
N SER A 3 -19.84 -3.77 14.85
CA SER A 3 -19.23 -2.47 14.53
C SER A 3 -17.79 -2.68 14.05
N ILE A 4 -17.45 -2.09 12.90
CA ILE A 4 -16.11 -2.18 12.29
C ILE A 4 -15.05 -1.60 13.25
N PHE A 5 -15.45 -0.64 14.07
CA PHE A 5 -14.62 0.09 15.03
C PHE A 5 -14.57 -0.53 16.43
N GLU A 6 -15.24 -1.66 16.65
CA GLU A 6 -15.20 -2.32 17.95
C GLU A 6 -13.85 -3.03 18.15
N LYS A 7 -13.21 -2.77 19.30
CA LYS A 7 -12.02 -3.52 19.71
C LYS A 7 -12.42 -4.97 19.93
N VAL A 8 -11.77 -5.86 19.19
CA VAL A 8 -12.14 -7.27 19.20
C VAL A 8 -11.61 -7.91 20.47
N ASN A 9 -12.50 -8.45 21.30
CA ASN A 9 -12.11 -9.34 22.38
C ASN A 9 -11.68 -10.70 21.78
N ILE A 10 -10.41 -11.07 21.98
CA ILE A 10 -9.75 -12.21 21.32
C ILE A 10 -9.96 -13.51 22.12
N GLU A 11 -10.36 -13.43 23.38
CA GLU A 11 -10.45 -14.59 24.28
C GLU A 11 -11.60 -15.56 23.95
N GLU A 12 -12.67 -15.08 23.30
CA GLU A 12 -13.89 -15.88 23.09
C GLU A 12 -14.05 -16.50 21.69
N LYS A 13 -13.12 -16.26 20.75
CA LYS A 13 -13.36 -16.60 19.33
C LYS A 13 -12.45 -17.69 18.79
N HIS A 14 -13.05 -18.63 18.06
CA HIS A 14 -12.30 -19.59 17.24
C HIS A 14 -11.74 -18.90 15.99
N PHE A 15 -10.41 -18.90 15.89
CA PHE A 15 -9.69 -18.33 14.75
C PHE A 15 -9.06 -19.39 13.86
N ALA A 16 -8.96 -19.09 12.57
CA ALA A 16 -8.15 -19.84 11.61
C ALA A 16 -7.19 -18.90 10.88
N TYR A 17 -6.09 -19.41 10.33
CA TYR A 17 -5.22 -18.58 9.48
C TYR A 17 -5.96 -18.11 8.22
N ALA A 18 -5.85 -16.82 7.91
CA ALA A 18 -6.47 -16.26 6.71
C ALA A 18 -5.81 -16.83 5.45
N SER A 19 -6.61 -17.17 4.44
CA SER A 19 -6.11 -17.55 3.11
C SER A 19 -5.59 -16.34 2.34
N LEU A 20 -4.74 -16.59 1.33
CA LEU A 20 -4.28 -15.55 0.42
C LEU A 20 -5.46 -14.87 -0.30
N SER A 21 -6.44 -15.62 -0.79
CA SER A 21 -7.62 -15.09 -1.48
C SER A 21 -8.38 -14.04 -0.67
N ARG A 22 -8.58 -14.28 0.63
CA ARG A 22 -9.23 -13.31 1.52
C ARG A 22 -8.36 -12.08 1.77
N ARG A 23 -7.03 -12.24 1.86
CA ARG A 23 -6.10 -11.11 1.98
C ARG A 23 -6.13 -10.24 0.71
N VAL A 24 -6.17 -10.85 -0.48
CA VAL A 24 -6.30 -10.16 -1.77
C VAL A 24 -7.64 -9.44 -1.86
N TYR A 25 -8.74 -10.10 -1.50
CA TYR A 25 -10.07 -9.47 -1.46
C TYR A 25 -10.11 -8.25 -0.52
N ALA A 26 -9.54 -8.37 0.68
CA ALA A 26 -9.43 -7.25 1.61
C ALA A 26 -8.63 -6.08 1.03
N GLN A 27 -7.51 -6.38 0.36
CA GLN A 27 -6.66 -5.38 -0.30
C GLN A 27 -7.40 -4.68 -1.44
N PHE A 28 -8.19 -5.42 -2.23
CA PHE A 28 -9.02 -4.85 -3.29
C PHE A 28 -10.11 -3.92 -2.74
N LEU A 29 -10.75 -4.29 -1.63
CA LEU A 29 -11.71 -3.41 -0.95
C LEU A 29 -11.05 -2.15 -0.39
N ASP A 30 -9.89 -2.28 0.24
CA ASP A 30 -9.13 -1.11 0.73
C ASP A 30 -8.72 -0.20 -0.44
N PHE A 31 -8.34 -0.77 -1.59
CA PHE A 31 -8.06 -0.01 -2.81
C PHE A 31 -9.30 0.74 -3.30
N LEU A 32 -10.47 0.10 -3.34
CA LEU A 32 -11.71 0.75 -3.78
C LEU A 32 -12.10 1.92 -2.87
N ILE A 33 -11.90 1.78 -1.57
CA ILE A 33 -12.18 2.85 -0.59
C ILE A 33 -11.23 4.04 -0.79
N LEU A 34 -9.96 3.79 -1.12
CA LEU A 34 -8.95 4.83 -1.32
C LEU A 34 -8.87 5.33 -2.78
N CYS A 35 -9.57 4.68 -3.71
CA CYS A 35 -9.58 4.99 -5.14
C CYS A 35 -9.89 6.47 -5.46
N PRO A 36 -10.84 7.16 -4.78
CA PRO A 36 -11.09 8.58 -5.07
C PRO A 36 -9.85 9.49 -4.91
N VAL A 37 -8.90 9.09 -4.05
CA VAL A 37 -7.66 9.84 -3.83
C VAL A 37 -6.69 9.70 -5.03
N LEU A 38 -6.89 8.72 -5.92
CA LEU A 38 -6.10 8.52 -7.15
C LEU A 38 -6.52 9.44 -8.30
N LEU A 39 -7.68 10.10 -8.22
CA LEU A 39 -8.19 10.95 -9.31
C LEU A 39 -7.18 12.02 -9.77
N PRO A 40 -6.46 12.74 -8.89
CA PRO A 40 -5.44 13.70 -9.30
C PRO A 40 -4.27 13.06 -10.05
N GLN A 41 -3.88 11.83 -9.70
CA GLN A 41 -2.84 11.09 -10.43
C GLN A 41 -3.29 10.71 -11.84
N ILE A 42 -4.56 10.35 -12.02
CA ILE A 42 -5.13 10.09 -13.35
C ILE A 42 -5.08 11.35 -14.24
N MET A 43 -5.27 12.53 -13.64
CA MET A 43 -5.18 13.79 -14.39
C MET A 43 -3.76 14.06 -14.93
N VAL A 44 -2.71 13.57 -14.26
CA VAL A 44 -1.31 13.63 -14.73
C VAL A 44 -1.16 12.84 -16.01
N PHE A 45 -1.64 11.60 -16.01
CA PHE A 45 -1.64 10.72 -17.17
C PHE A 45 -2.58 11.14 -18.29
N TYR A 46 -3.46 12.12 -18.08
CA TYR A 46 -4.37 12.60 -19.11
C TYR A 46 -3.88 13.90 -19.72
N TYR A 47 -3.57 14.90 -18.90
CA TYR A 47 -3.30 16.27 -19.37
C TYR A 47 -1.83 16.57 -19.68
N HIS A 48 -0.86 15.84 -19.10
CA HIS A 48 0.58 15.98 -19.34
C HIS A 48 1.09 17.41 -19.56
N ASN A 49 0.62 18.35 -18.76
CA ASN A 49 1.01 19.75 -18.89
C ASN A 49 1.88 20.16 -17.70
N LYS A 50 2.52 21.33 -17.84
CA LYS A 50 3.39 21.91 -16.82
C LYS A 50 2.74 21.94 -15.44
N MET A 51 1.53 22.48 -15.34
CA MET A 51 0.81 22.62 -14.06
C MET A 51 0.67 21.27 -13.36
N VAL A 52 0.33 20.22 -14.11
CA VAL A 52 0.07 18.92 -13.52
C VAL A 52 1.35 18.25 -13.04
N TYR A 53 2.47 18.39 -13.76
CA TYR A 53 3.77 17.89 -13.31
C TYR A 53 4.37 18.70 -12.15
N GLU A 54 4.03 19.98 -12.00
CA GLU A 54 4.42 20.78 -10.82
C GLU A 54 3.74 20.28 -9.53
N VAL A 55 2.46 19.91 -9.60
CA VAL A 55 1.71 19.42 -8.43
C VAL A 55 1.86 17.90 -8.20
N PHE A 56 2.37 17.17 -9.19
CA PHE A 56 2.46 15.71 -9.17
C PHE A 56 3.21 15.14 -7.94
N PRO A 57 4.38 15.65 -7.54
CA PRO A 57 5.08 15.14 -6.35
C PRO A 57 4.26 15.35 -5.07
N PHE A 58 3.58 16.49 -4.94
CA PHE A 58 2.74 16.78 -3.79
C PHE A 58 1.56 15.82 -3.68
N TYR A 59 0.84 15.58 -4.78
CA TYR A 59 -0.27 14.62 -4.79
C TYR A 59 0.21 13.18 -4.55
N THR A 60 1.34 12.79 -5.14
CA THR A 60 1.93 11.47 -4.89
C THR A 60 2.34 11.31 -3.42
N ALA A 61 2.94 12.33 -2.81
CA ALA A 61 3.25 12.32 -1.38
C ALA A 61 1.99 12.25 -0.51
N LEU A 62 0.99 13.07 -0.82
CA LEU A 62 -0.28 13.07 -0.09
C LEU A 62 -0.96 11.70 -0.16
N HIS A 63 -1.08 11.11 -1.35
CA HIS A 63 -1.67 9.78 -1.54
C HIS A 63 -0.88 8.69 -0.80
N SER A 64 0.43 8.65 -0.98
CA SER A 64 1.32 7.70 -0.32
C SER A 64 1.22 7.77 1.20
N LEU A 65 1.25 8.97 1.77
CA LEU A 65 1.16 9.18 3.21
C LEU A 65 -0.23 8.90 3.75
N LEU A 66 -1.30 9.20 2.99
CA LEU A 66 -2.67 8.84 3.37
C LEU A 66 -2.84 7.32 3.39
N TYR A 67 -2.34 6.61 2.38
CA TYR A 67 -2.41 5.15 2.28
C TYR A 67 -1.67 4.48 3.45
N VAL A 68 -0.43 4.91 3.70
CA VAL A 68 0.39 4.42 4.81
C VAL A 68 -0.27 4.79 6.16
N GLY A 69 -0.62 6.05 6.35
CA GLY A 69 -1.26 6.55 7.58
C GLY A 69 -2.57 5.81 7.91
N TYR A 70 -3.43 5.60 6.91
CA TYR A 70 -4.65 4.82 7.04
C TYR A 70 -4.36 3.42 7.59
N ARG A 71 -3.42 2.69 6.97
CA ARG A 71 -3.10 1.32 7.43
C ARG A 71 -2.45 1.32 8.81
N PHE A 72 -1.56 2.25 9.09
CA PHE A 72 -0.90 2.38 10.38
C PHE A 72 -1.90 2.61 11.52
N VAL A 73 -2.77 3.62 11.37
CA VAL A 73 -3.77 3.98 12.38
C VAL A 73 -4.79 2.86 12.57
N MET A 74 -5.32 2.31 11.48
CA MET A 74 -6.31 1.24 11.53
C MET A 74 -5.75 -0.04 12.17
N HIS A 75 -4.48 -0.38 11.90
CA HIS A 75 -3.83 -1.51 12.53
C HIS A 75 -3.46 -1.27 14.00
N ALA A 76 -3.05 -0.05 14.36
CA ALA A 76 -2.73 0.29 15.75
C ALA A 76 -3.97 0.27 16.64
N LEU A 77 -5.10 0.82 16.16
CA LEU A 77 -6.32 0.98 16.95
C LEU A 77 -7.23 -0.25 16.93
N PHE A 78 -7.45 -0.83 15.74
CA PHE A 78 -8.47 -1.88 15.52
C PHE A 78 -7.88 -3.23 15.11
N GLY A 79 -6.59 -3.29 14.81
CA GLY A 79 -5.94 -4.50 14.28
C GLY A 79 -6.42 -4.87 12.87
N ARG A 80 -7.18 -4.03 12.18
CA ARG A 80 -7.74 -4.31 10.86
C ARG A 80 -8.06 -3.02 10.12
N THR A 81 -7.91 -3.03 8.80
CA THR A 81 -8.41 -2.00 7.88
C THR A 81 -9.89 -2.26 7.57
N LEU A 82 -10.57 -1.32 6.92
CA LEU A 82 -11.96 -1.47 6.50
C LEU A 82 -12.12 -2.69 5.58
N GLY A 83 -11.28 -2.83 4.55
CA GLY A 83 -11.29 -3.99 3.66
C GLY A 83 -11.07 -5.31 4.40
N LYS A 84 -10.15 -5.34 5.37
CA LYS A 84 -9.95 -6.52 6.23
C LYS A 84 -11.13 -6.80 7.13
N ALA A 85 -11.81 -5.77 7.64
CA ALA A 85 -13.02 -5.93 8.43
C ALA A 85 -14.15 -6.57 7.62
N PHE A 86 -14.37 -6.12 6.38
CA PHE A 86 -15.32 -6.74 5.45
C PHE A 86 -14.94 -8.19 5.10
N ALA A 87 -13.65 -8.49 4.93
CA ALA A 87 -13.18 -9.86 4.68
C ALA A 87 -13.25 -10.80 5.91
N GLY A 88 -13.64 -10.27 7.08
CA GLY A 88 -13.68 -11.02 8.34
C GLY A 88 -12.29 -11.40 8.85
N ILE A 89 -11.31 -10.53 8.63
CA ILE A 89 -9.89 -10.72 8.97
C ILE A 89 -9.49 -9.75 10.08
N ILE A 90 -8.63 -10.23 10.98
CA ILE A 90 -7.97 -9.44 12.00
C ILE A 90 -6.46 -9.72 12.03
N VAL A 91 -5.69 -8.69 12.32
CA VAL A 91 -4.25 -8.77 12.58
C VAL A 91 -4.03 -8.66 14.08
N ILE A 92 -3.31 -9.64 14.63
CA ILE A 92 -2.99 -9.72 16.05
C ILE A 92 -1.49 -9.90 16.25
N ASP A 93 -1.03 -9.62 17.46
CA ASP A 93 0.29 -9.96 17.92
C ASP A 93 0.43 -11.49 18.16
N SER A 94 1.65 -12.01 18.11
CA SER A 94 2.04 -13.34 18.61
C SER A 94 1.56 -13.63 20.04
N GLY A 95 1.41 -12.61 20.89
CA GLY A 95 0.80 -12.72 22.23
C GLY A 95 -0.73 -12.72 22.26
N LYS A 96 -1.41 -12.81 21.10
CA LYS A 96 -2.88 -12.72 20.95
C LYS A 96 -3.50 -11.41 21.45
N ARG A 97 -2.74 -10.32 21.41
CA ARG A 97 -3.22 -8.96 21.75
C ARG A 97 -3.36 -8.10 20.49
N CYS A 98 -4.03 -6.97 20.61
CA CYS A 98 -4.00 -5.92 19.58
C CYS A 98 -2.55 -5.45 19.34
N LEU A 99 -2.22 -5.04 18.11
CA LEU A 99 -0.84 -4.69 17.71
C LEU A 99 -0.23 -3.55 18.54
N GLY A 100 -1.06 -2.57 18.93
CA GLY A 100 -0.57 -1.31 19.47
C GLY A 100 0.25 -0.51 18.45
N TRP A 101 0.70 0.68 18.85
CA TRP A 101 1.39 1.62 17.95
C TRP A 101 2.75 1.11 17.46
N GLY A 102 3.60 0.59 18.34
CA GLY A 102 4.96 0.18 17.98
C GLY A 102 5.01 -0.94 16.94
N ARG A 103 4.22 -2.02 17.11
CA ARG A 103 4.20 -3.11 16.13
C ARG A 103 3.48 -2.73 14.84
N SER A 104 2.47 -1.86 14.92
CA SER A 104 1.86 -1.29 13.72
C SER A 104 2.89 -0.50 12.90
N PHE A 105 3.78 0.24 13.57
CA PHE A 105 4.85 0.99 12.91
C PHE A 105 5.87 0.06 12.25
N ILE A 106 6.39 -0.94 12.98
CA ILE A 106 7.34 -1.92 12.41
C ILE A 106 6.75 -2.62 11.19
N ARG A 107 5.45 -2.96 11.25
CA ARG A 107 4.73 -3.59 10.15
C ARG A 107 4.65 -2.69 8.91
N ILE A 108 4.59 -1.38 9.08
CA ILE A 108 4.43 -0.44 7.97
C ILE A 108 5.76 0.07 7.40
N LEU A 109 6.88 -0.16 8.08
CA LEU A 109 8.20 0.28 7.62
C LEU A 109 8.53 -0.10 6.17
N PRO A 110 8.30 -1.34 5.70
CA PRO A 110 8.60 -1.67 4.30
C PRO A 110 7.76 -0.86 3.32
N GLU A 111 6.48 -0.65 3.63
CA GLU A 111 5.56 0.12 2.79
C GLU A 111 5.88 1.61 2.83
N LEU A 112 6.31 2.12 3.98
CA LEU A 112 6.83 3.48 4.11
C LEU A 112 8.08 3.67 3.25
N ALA A 113 9.02 2.72 3.27
CA ALA A 113 10.22 2.78 2.44
C ALA A 113 9.88 2.79 0.93
N LEU A 114 9.00 1.89 0.48
CA LEU A 114 8.50 1.90 -0.90
C LEU A 114 7.83 3.23 -1.25
N SER A 115 7.01 3.76 -0.35
CA SER A 115 6.32 5.03 -0.56
C SER A 115 7.28 6.21 -0.71
N LEU A 116 8.39 6.22 0.04
CA LEU A 116 9.44 7.24 -0.10
C LEU A 116 10.13 7.16 -1.46
N VAL A 117 10.43 5.95 -1.93
CA VAL A 117 11.00 5.72 -3.27
C VAL A 117 10.04 6.23 -4.36
N THR A 118 8.74 5.92 -4.26
CA THR A 118 7.73 6.40 -5.20
C THR A 118 7.63 7.93 -5.20
N ILE A 119 7.67 8.57 -4.03
CA ILE A 119 7.67 10.03 -3.92
C ILE A 119 8.90 10.63 -4.57
N MET A 120 10.08 10.06 -4.31
CA MET A 120 11.33 10.52 -4.93
C MET A 120 11.29 10.36 -6.45
N SER A 121 10.77 9.24 -6.96
CA SER A 121 10.57 9.03 -8.40
C SER A 121 9.67 10.12 -9.01
N ALA A 122 8.55 10.44 -8.36
CA ALA A 122 7.66 11.52 -8.81
C ALA A 122 8.33 12.91 -8.80
N VAL A 123 9.23 13.18 -7.84
CA VAL A 123 10.04 14.41 -7.82
C VAL A 123 11.00 14.44 -9.02
N TYR A 124 11.64 13.32 -9.36
CA TYR A 124 12.49 13.25 -10.55
C TYR A 124 11.69 13.44 -11.83
N ASP A 125 10.54 12.79 -11.97
CA ASP A 125 9.68 12.94 -13.14
C ASP A 125 9.24 14.39 -13.34
N SER A 126 8.82 15.06 -12.26
CA SER A 126 8.46 16.47 -12.27
C SER A 126 9.63 17.34 -12.74
N ARG A 127 10.84 17.14 -12.22
CA ARG A 127 12.03 17.91 -12.62
C ARG A 127 12.41 17.68 -14.08
N ILE A 128 12.46 16.42 -14.51
CA ILE A 128 12.82 16.06 -15.88
C ILE A 128 11.81 16.64 -16.88
N PHE A 129 10.51 16.53 -16.56
CA PHE A 129 9.45 17.08 -17.39
C PHE A 129 9.57 18.59 -17.55
N LEU A 130 9.85 19.32 -16.46
CA LEU A 130 10.01 20.77 -16.49
C LEU A 130 11.26 21.22 -17.28
N GLU A 131 12.34 20.44 -17.21
CA GLU A 131 13.59 20.73 -17.95
C GLU A 131 13.44 20.45 -19.45
N HIS A 132 12.72 19.40 -19.83
CA HIS A 132 12.55 18.95 -21.21
C HIS A 132 11.16 19.27 -21.77
N GLN A 133 10.47 20.27 -21.20
CA GLN A 133 9.07 20.57 -21.53
C GLN A 133 8.86 20.75 -23.04
N ALA A 134 9.75 21.49 -23.70
CA ALA A 134 9.67 21.76 -25.13
C ALA A 134 9.79 20.50 -26.01
N GLU A 135 10.46 19.45 -25.52
CA GLU A 135 10.61 18.17 -26.21
C GLU A 135 9.42 17.23 -25.96
N MET A 136 8.75 17.39 -24.83
CA MET A 136 7.64 16.54 -24.39
C MET A 136 6.27 17.07 -24.78
N GLU A 137 6.16 18.36 -25.06
CA GLU A 137 4.89 19.00 -25.42
C GLU A 137 4.34 18.45 -26.75
N GLY A 138 3.08 18.02 -26.73
CA GLY A 138 2.41 17.43 -27.90
C GLY A 138 2.77 15.95 -28.16
N LEU A 139 3.67 15.34 -27.38
CA LEU A 139 3.91 13.90 -27.47
C LEU A 139 2.74 13.11 -26.86
N PRO A 140 2.45 11.91 -27.39
CA PRO A 140 1.56 10.97 -26.70
C PRO A 140 2.21 10.51 -25.39
N LEU A 141 1.40 10.04 -24.44
CA LEU A 141 1.84 9.49 -23.14
C LEU A 141 3.02 8.52 -23.27
N ALA A 142 3.00 7.62 -24.26
CA ALA A 142 4.09 6.67 -24.48
C ALA A 142 5.43 7.36 -24.82
N GLY A 143 5.38 8.49 -25.55
CA GLY A 143 6.55 9.30 -25.85
C GLY A 143 7.09 10.00 -24.61
N VAL A 144 6.22 10.63 -23.83
CA VAL A 144 6.59 11.27 -22.55
C VAL A 144 7.20 10.24 -21.60
N HIS A 145 6.55 9.09 -21.41
CA HIS A 145 7.03 8.03 -20.53
C HIS A 145 8.37 7.46 -20.98
N ARG A 146 8.61 7.30 -22.29
CA ARG A 146 9.91 6.86 -22.80
C ARG A 146 11.03 7.83 -22.42
N ILE A 147 10.78 9.14 -22.45
CA ILE A 147 11.78 10.14 -22.06
C ILE A 147 11.97 10.12 -20.54
N LEU A 148 10.88 10.09 -19.76
CA LEU A 148 10.95 9.98 -18.31
C LEU A 148 11.75 8.73 -17.87
N ASN A 149 11.46 7.55 -18.41
CA ASN A 149 12.16 6.31 -18.06
C ASN A 149 13.64 6.32 -18.47
N LYS A 150 14.00 7.07 -19.50
CA LYS A 150 15.39 7.22 -19.94
C LYS A 150 16.20 8.02 -18.92
N TRP A 151 15.60 9.04 -18.31
CA TRP A 151 16.30 10.00 -17.46
C TRP A 151 16.06 9.81 -15.97
N ASN A 152 14.94 9.22 -15.57
CA ASN A 152 14.61 8.96 -14.18
C ASN A 152 15.34 7.68 -13.71
N PRO A 153 16.36 7.80 -12.83
CA PRO A 153 17.12 6.65 -12.36
C PRO A 153 16.29 5.71 -11.47
N LEU A 154 15.17 6.18 -10.93
CA LEU A 154 14.30 5.44 -10.02
C LEU A 154 13.15 4.74 -10.73
N ASP A 155 12.86 5.02 -12.01
CA ASP A 155 11.67 4.47 -12.67
C ASP A 155 11.70 2.93 -12.72
N ASN A 156 12.79 2.35 -13.24
CA ASN A 156 13.00 0.90 -13.23
C ASN A 156 12.98 0.32 -11.80
N PHE A 157 13.58 1.03 -10.85
CA PHE A 157 13.65 0.55 -9.46
C PHE A 157 12.26 0.53 -8.81
N THR A 158 11.43 1.55 -9.03
CA THR A 158 10.08 1.68 -8.46
C THR A 158 9.08 0.67 -9.04
N PHE A 159 9.32 0.17 -10.26
CA PHE A 159 8.53 -0.93 -10.80
C PHE A 159 8.93 -2.26 -10.16
N TRP A 160 10.25 -2.54 -10.10
CA TRP A 160 10.75 -3.81 -9.62
C TRP A 160 10.68 -3.97 -8.10
N ASP A 161 10.83 -2.90 -7.32
CA ASP A 161 10.81 -2.96 -5.85
C ASP A 161 9.48 -3.51 -5.31
N SER A 162 8.38 -3.08 -5.90
CA SER A 162 7.01 -3.45 -5.53
C SER A 162 6.72 -4.87 -5.96
N ILE A 163 7.11 -5.24 -7.18
CA ILE A 163 6.96 -6.62 -7.68
C ILE A 163 7.76 -7.59 -6.82
N LEU A 164 9.00 -7.27 -6.50
CA LEU A 164 9.85 -8.10 -5.66
C LEU A 164 9.27 -8.19 -4.24
N TYR A 165 8.91 -7.06 -3.62
CA TYR A 165 8.39 -7.05 -2.26
C TYR A 165 7.08 -7.83 -2.12
N TYR A 166 6.09 -7.57 -2.98
CA TYR A 166 4.80 -8.26 -2.93
C TYR A 166 4.93 -9.71 -3.41
N GLY A 167 5.76 -9.97 -4.43
CA GLY A 167 6.03 -11.32 -4.93
C GLY A 167 6.65 -12.22 -3.86
N ILE A 168 7.72 -11.76 -3.21
CA ILE A 168 8.36 -12.51 -2.11
C ILE A 168 7.36 -12.67 -0.94
N SER A 169 6.55 -11.66 -0.64
CA SER A 169 5.51 -11.77 0.39
C SER A 169 4.49 -12.87 0.08
N VAL A 170 4.06 -13.01 -1.17
CA VAL A 170 3.13 -14.06 -1.61
C VAL A 170 3.79 -15.43 -1.49
N VAL A 171 5.04 -15.57 -1.98
CA VAL A 171 5.83 -16.80 -1.85
C VAL A 171 5.92 -17.21 -0.37
N TYR A 172 6.25 -16.28 0.51
CA TYR A 172 6.36 -16.57 1.94
C TYR A 172 5.03 -17.03 2.57
N ILE A 173 3.89 -16.49 2.12
CA ILE A 173 2.55 -16.93 2.57
C ILE A 173 2.29 -18.38 2.17
N PHE A 174 2.72 -18.81 0.97
CA PHE A 174 2.53 -20.19 0.49
C PHE A 174 3.41 -21.20 1.21
N PHE A 175 4.68 -20.87 1.46
CA PHE A 175 5.63 -21.78 2.10
C PHE A 175 5.58 -21.73 3.63
N SER A 176 5.04 -20.68 4.23
CA SER A 176 4.90 -20.59 5.68
C SER A 176 3.68 -21.37 6.18
N HIS A 177 3.90 -22.30 7.10
CA HIS A 177 2.83 -23.04 7.78
C HIS A 177 1.85 -22.12 8.55
N LYS A 178 2.28 -20.89 8.88
CA LYS A 178 1.47 -19.85 9.55
C LYS A 178 0.85 -18.84 8.58
N ARG A 179 1.04 -19.02 7.26
CA ARG A 179 0.57 -18.13 6.18
C ARG A 179 0.90 -16.67 6.45
N THR A 180 2.11 -16.42 6.95
CA THR A 180 2.62 -15.11 7.35
C THR A 180 3.14 -14.37 6.12
N ALA A 181 2.90 -13.06 5.99
CA ALA A 181 3.55 -12.23 4.97
C ALA A 181 4.91 -11.68 5.47
N LEU A 182 5.74 -11.10 4.61
CA LEU A 182 7.05 -10.55 5.03
C LEU A 182 6.92 -9.47 6.11
N HIS A 183 6.08 -8.46 5.90
CA HIS A 183 5.84 -7.44 6.93
C HIS A 183 5.17 -8.01 8.19
N ASP A 184 4.41 -9.10 8.06
CA ASP A 184 3.84 -9.78 9.22
C ASP A 184 4.97 -10.42 10.06
N LEU A 185 5.97 -11.02 9.38
CA LEU A 185 7.13 -11.68 9.99
C LEU A 185 8.00 -10.67 10.75
N PHE A 186 8.35 -9.54 10.11
CA PHE A 186 9.15 -8.48 10.74
C PHE A 186 8.48 -7.90 11.99
N ALA A 187 7.16 -7.71 11.95
CA ALA A 187 6.41 -7.17 13.09
C ALA A 187 6.05 -8.22 14.16
N GLY A 188 6.32 -9.50 13.92
CA GLY A 188 5.88 -10.59 14.80
C GLY A 188 4.35 -10.71 14.90
N THR A 189 3.65 -10.38 13.82
CA THR A 189 2.18 -10.32 13.76
C THR A 189 1.60 -11.49 12.97
N ARG A 190 0.32 -11.78 13.20
CA ARG A 190 -0.41 -12.87 12.54
C ARG A 190 -1.75 -12.36 12.04
N VAL A 191 -2.18 -12.92 10.92
CA VAL A 191 -3.47 -12.57 10.30
C VAL A 191 -4.40 -13.76 10.37
N LEU A 192 -5.49 -13.55 11.10
CA LEU A 192 -6.48 -14.57 11.39
C LEU A 192 -7.82 -14.20 10.79
N ARG A 193 -8.60 -15.21 10.45
CA ARG A 193 -10.02 -15.09 10.09
C ARG A 193 -10.89 -15.61 11.22
N TYR A 194 -12.06 -15.03 11.36
CA TYR A 194 -13.12 -15.63 12.18
C TYR A 194 -13.59 -16.93 11.53
N LYS A 195 -13.67 -18.02 12.30
CA LYS A 195 -14.52 -19.15 11.93
C LYS A 195 -15.97 -18.75 12.22
N ALA A 196 -16.85 -18.94 11.25
CA ALA A 196 -18.27 -19.06 11.56
C ALA A 196 -18.43 -20.40 12.28
N GLU A 197 -19.18 -20.41 13.38
CA GLU A 197 -19.73 -21.64 13.95
C GLU A 197 -20.67 -22.31 12.94
#